data_AF-A0A3B0SE54-F1
#
_entry.id   AF-A0A3B0SE54-F1
#
_cell.length_a   1.000
_cell.length_b   1.000
_cell.length_c   1.000
_cell.angle_alpha   90.00
_cell.angle_beta   90.00
_cell.angle_gamma   90.00
#
_symmetry.space_group_name_H-M   'P 1'
#
loop_
_entity.id
_entity.type
_entity.pdbx_description
1 polymer ?
#
loop_
_entity_poly.entity_id
_entity_poly.type
_entity_poly.pdbx_seq_one_letter_code
_entity_poly.pdbx_strand_id
1 'polypeptide(L)'
;MLSSEQLTITNIRKELDKISTEMMELIQQYNLDATSSLDIIPIARRKISRQRDYIRFLELSLEGRILGEAATALEKATVTD
;
A
#
# COMPACT_ATOMS: atom_id res chain seq x y z
N MET A 1 -1.97 11.86 -0.29
CA MET A 1 -3.11 11.32 -1.08
C MET A 1 -3.37 12.20 -2.29
N LEU A 2 -3.73 11.59 -3.42
CA LEU A 2 -4.10 12.29 -4.65
C LEU A 2 -5.43 13.05 -4.48
N SER A 3 -5.54 14.24 -5.06
CA SER A 3 -6.83 14.92 -5.19
C SER A 3 -7.67 14.30 -6.30
N SER A 4 -8.99 14.57 -6.33
CA SER A 4 -9.90 14.00 -7.34
C SER A 4 -9.46 14.27 -8.78
N GLU A 5 -8.90 15.44 -9.06
CA GLU A 5 -8.38 15.83 -10.39
C GLU A 5 -7.11 15.07 -10.78
N GLN A 6 -6.43 14.46 -9.80
CA GLN A 6 -5.18 13.71 -10.00
C GLN A 6 -5.41 12.19 -10.07
N LEU A 7 -6.64 11.71 -9.88
CA LEU A 7 -7.03 10.29 -9.94
C LEU A 7 -7.06 9.75 -11.39
N THR A 8 -5.91 9.79 -12.06
CA THR A 8 -5.69 9.11 -13.33
C THR A 8 -5.00 7.77 -13.09
N ILE A 9 -5.20 6.80 -13.99
CA ILE A 9 -4.56 5.49 -13.87
C ILE A 9 -3.03 5.59 -13.79
N THR A 10 -2.43 6.50 -14.55
CA THR A 10 -0.98 6.75 -14.55
C THR A 10 -0.50 7.29 -13.20
N ASN A 11 -1.22 8.25 -12.62
CA ASN A 11 -0.85 8.81 -11.31
C ASN A 11 -1.03 7.80 -10.19
N ILE A 12 -2.11 7.01 -10.23
CA ILE A 12 -2.35 5.95 -9.25
C ILE A 12 -1.23 4.90 -9.29
N ARG A 13 -0.81 4.46 -10.48
CA ARG A 13 0.34 3.54 -10.63
C ARG A 13 1.61 4.12 -10.03
N LYS A 14 1.91 5.39 -10.31
CA LYS A 14 3.08 6.08 -9.75
C LYS A 14 3.05 6.16 -8.23
N GLU A 15 1.89 6.42 -7.62
CA GLU A 15 1.77 6.43 -6.16
C GLU A 15 1.85 5.02 -5.56
N LEU A 16 1.27 4.01 -6.22
CA LEU A 16 1.41 2.60 -5.82
C LEU A 16 2.88 2.15 -5.83
N ASP A 17 3.68 2.58 -6.82
CA ASP A 17 5.11 2.27 -6.89
C ASP A 17 5.88 2.86 -5.69
N LYS A 18 5.55 4.10 -5.29
CA LYS A 18 6.16 4.74 -4.11
C LYS A 18 5.78 4.00 -2.83
N ILE A 19 4.50 3.70 -2.66
CA ILE A 19 3.99 2.94 -1.50
C ILE A 19 4.67 1.58 -1.43
N SER A 20 4.78 0.88 -2.57
CA SER A 20 5.44 -0.43 -2.64
C SER A 20 6.92 -0.32 -2.25
N THR A 21 7.62 0.72 -2.68
CA THR A 21 9.03 0.93 -2.33
C THR A 21 9.19 1.12 -0.83
N GLU A 22 8.44 2.04 -0.23
CA GLU A 22 8.50 2.33 1.21
C GLU A 22 8.06 1.12 2.05
N MET A 23 7.04 0.37 1.59
CA MET A 23 6.60 -0.86 2.23
C MET A 23 7.70 -1.91 2.24
N MET A 24 8.42 -2.09 1.13
CA MET A 24 9.53 -3.05 1.03
C MET A 24 10.69 -2.68 1.95
N GLU A 25 10.99 -1.40 2.12
CA GLU A 25 11.99 -0.93 3.08
C GLU A 25 11.62 -1.34 4.52
N LEU A 26 10.36 -1.16 4.92
CA LEU A 26 9.88 -1.58 6.25
C LEU A 26 9.89 -3.11 6.41
N ILE A 27 9.51 -3.85 5.37
CA ILE A 27 9.55 -5.32 5.37
C ILE A 27 10.98 -5.81 5.58
N GLN A 28 11.95 -5.24 4.87
CA GLN A 28 13.37 -5.61 5.00
C GLN A 28 13.95 -5.17 6.34
N GLN A 29 13.68 -3.94 6.78
CA GLN A 29 14.19 -3.39 8.04
C GLN A 29 13.78 -4.23 9.25
N TYR A 30 12.53 -4.72 9.27
CA TYR A 30 11.99 -5.49 10.39
C TYR A 30 11.93 -7.00 10.14
N ASN A 31 12.48 -7.45 9.01
CA ASN A 31 12.44 -8.83 8.53
C ASN A 31 11.02 -9.42 8.65
N LEU A 32 10.04 -8.75 8.03
CA LEU A 32 8.62 -9.12 8.07
C LEU A 32 8.32 -10.29 7.13
N ASP A 33 9.01 -11.41 7.34
CA ASP A 33 8.73 -12.67 6.65
C ASP A 33 7.33 -13.15 7.06
N ALA A 34 6.36 -13.02 6.16
CA ALA A 34 5.03 -13.59 6.32
C ALA A 34 4.79 -14.61 5.23
N THR A 35 4.48 -15.84 5.65
CA THR A 35 4.08 -16.94 4.75
C THR A 35 2.65 -16.78 4.22
N SER A 36 1.88 -15.86 4.80
CA SER A 36 0.51 -15.51 4.42
C SER A 36 0.30 -14.01 4.53
N SER A 37 -0.46 -13.44 3.59
CA SER A 37 -0.89 -12.04 3.65
C SER A 37 -1.76 -11.72 4.86
N LEU A 38 -2.44 -12.72 5.43
CA LEU A 38 -3.26 -12.56 6.65
C LEU A 38 -2.41 -12.41 7.92
N ASP A 39 -1.19 -12.97 7.92
CA ASP A 39 -0.32 -12.98 9.10
C ASP A 39 0.56 -11.72 9.19
N ILE A 40 0.59 -10.90 8.13
CA ILE A 40 1.48 -9.75 8.05
C ILE A 40 1.21 -8.71 9.15
N ILE A 41 -0.06 -8.47 9.52
CA ILE A 41 -0.41 -7.50 10.56
C ILE A 41 0.04 -7.98 11.95
N PRO A 42 -0.30 -9.22 12.40
CA PRO A 42 0.25 -9.77 13.65
C PRO A 42 1.77 -9.86 13.70
N ILE A 43 2.43 -10.13 12.57
CA ILE A 43 3.89 -10.18 12.48
C ILE A 43 4.48 -8.77 12.61
N ALA A 44 3.96 -7.80 11.86
CA ALA A 44 4.38 -6.40 11.92
C ALA A 44 4.24 -5.84 13.33
N ARG A 45 3.11 -6.09 14.02
CA ARG A 45 2.91 -5.64 15.40
C ARG A 45 3.95 -6.20 16.39
N ARG A 46 4.42 -7.43 16.16
CA ARG A 46 5.42 -8.09 17.02
C ARG A 46 6.85 -7.65 16.71
N LYS A 47 7.18 -7.47 15.43
CA LYS A 47 8.55 -7.23 14.96
C LYS A 47 8.91 -5.74 14.86
N ILE A 48 7.93 -4.88 14.58
CA ILE A 48 8.18 -3.44 14.47
C ILE A 48 8.30 -2.83 15.86
N SER A 49 9.55 -2.53 16.24
CA SER A 49 9.87 -1.99 17.57
C SER A 49 9.59 -0.49 17.71
N ARG A 50 9.56 0.25 16.61
CA ARG A 50 9.27 1.69 16.60
C ARG A 50 7.79 1.93 16.27
N GLN A 51 7.06 2.52 17.20
CA GLN A 51 5.63 2.81 17.01
C GLN A 51 5.34 3.62 15.74
N ARG A 52 6.18 4.62 15.43
CA ARG A 52 6.04 5.43 14.21
C ARG A 52 6.11 4.57 12.94
N ASP A 53 7.03 3.62 12.89
CA ASP A 53 7.22 2.75 11.73
C ASP A 53 6.06 1.74 11.63
N TYR A 54 5.48 1.32 12.75
CA TYR A 54 4.29 0.46 12.77
C TYR A 54 3.05 1.21 12.27
N ILE A 55 2.86 2.45 12.71
CA ILE A 55 1.79 3.32 12.19
C ILE A 55 1.98 3.52 10.69
N ARG A 56 3.21 3.84 10.25
CA ARG A 56 3.50 4.04 8.82
C ARG A 56 3.24 2.79 7.98
N PHE A 57 3.61 1.62 8.49
CA PHE A 57 3.30 0.35 7.85
C PHE A 57 1.78 0.15 7.65
N LEU A 58 0.96 0.51 8.64
CA LEU A 58 -0.50 0.44 8.53
C LEU A 58 -1.05 1.47 7.54
N GLU A 59 -0.53 2.70 7.54
CA GLU A 59 -0.90 3.75 6.59
C GLU A 59 -0.62 3.31 5.16
N LEU A 60 0.60 2.83 4.87
CA LEU A 60 0.98 2.33 3.54
C LEU A 60 0.09 1.17 3.09
N SER A 61 -0.26 0.26 4.01
CA SER A 61 -1.15 -0.87 3.73
C SER A 61 -2.55 -0.39 3.33
N LEU A 62 -3.07 0.63 4.01
CA LEU A 62 -4.37 1.22 3.72
C LEU A 62 -4.35 2.03 2.41
N GLU A 63 -3.34 2.89 2.23
CA GLU A 63 -3.17 3.71 1.03
C GLU A 63 -3.05 2.84 -0.22
N GLY A 64 -2.24 1.77 -0.17
CA GLY A 64 -2.07 0.83 -1.26
C GLY A 64 -3.38 0.14 -1.64
N ARG A 65 -4.18 -0.28 -0.65
CA ARG A 65 -5.49 -0.88 -0.90
C ARG A 65 -6.46 0.08 -1.57
N ILE A 66 -6.59 1.30 -1.04
CA ILE A 66 -7.51 2.32 -1.59
C ILE A 66 -7.14 2.65 -3.03
N LEU A 67 -5.86 2.84 -3.32
CA LEU A 67 -5.38 3.14 -4.66
C LEU A 67 -5.55 1.96 -5.62
N GLY A 68 -5.36 0.72 -5.17
CA GLY A 68 -5.62 -0.48 -5.98
C GLY A 68 -7.11 -0.63 -6.33
N GLU A 69 -8.00 -0.37 -5.37
CA GLU A 69 -9.45 -0.36 -5.59
C GLU A 69 -9.84 0.77 -6.58
N ALA A 70 -9.27 1.97 -6.43
CA ALA A 70 -9.49 3.08 -7.35
C ALA A 70 -8.99 2.78 -8.78
N ALA A 71 -7.81 2.18 -8.94
CA ALA A 71 -7.29 1.74 -10.24
C ALA A 71 -8.24 0.73 -10.90
N THR A 72 -8.69 -0.27 -10.15
CA THR A 72 -9.62 -1.29 -10.64
C THR A 72 -10.95 -0.67 -11.08
N ALA A 73 -11.47 0.31 -10.33
CA ALA A 73 -12.70 1.01 -10.68
C ALA A 73 -12.53 1.84 -11.97
N LEU A 74 -11.40 2.55 -12.12
CA LEU A 74 -11.09 3.32 -13.32
C LEU A 74 -10.92 2.42 -14.55
N GLU A 75 -10.19 1.31 -14.43
CA GLU A 75 -10.00 0.37 -15.52
C GLU A 75 -11.36 -0.19 -16.01
N LYS A 76 -12.27 -0.53 -15.10
CA LYS A 76 -13.63 -0.96 -15.46
C LYS A 76 -14.42 0.15 -16.16
N ALA A 77 -14.34 1.38 -15.67
CA ALA A 77 -15.05 2.51 -16.26
C ALA A 77 -14.59 2.78 -17.70
N THR A 78 -13.29 2.65 -17.98
CA THR A 78 -12.71 2.90 -19.31
C THR A 78 -12.83 1.75 -20.31
N VAL A 79 -13.13 0.52 -19.86
CA VAL A 79 -13.31 -0.67 -20.74
C VAL A 79 -14.77 -0.80 -21.22
N THR A 80 -15.69 0.01 -20.70
CA THR A 80 -17.13 -0.06 -21.03
C THR A 80 -17.57 0.97 -22.08
N ASP A 81 -16.64 1.71 -22.69
CA ASP A 81 -16.84 2.54 -23.91
C ASP A 81 -16.24 1.86 -25.14
#